data_AF-A0A3A8K124-F1
#
_entry.id   AF-A0A3A8K124-F1
#
_cell.length_a   1.000
_cell.length_b   1.000
_cell.length_c   1.000
_cell.angle_alpha   90.00
_cell.angle_beta   90.00
_cell.angle_gamma   90.00
#
_symmetry.space_group_name_H-M   'P 1'
#
loop_
_entity.id
_entity.type
_entity.pdbx_description
1 polymer ?
#
loop_
_entity_poly.entity_id
_entity_poly.type
_entity_poly.pdbx_seq_one_letter_code
_entity_poly.pdbx_strand_id
1 'polypeptide(L)'
;MLLFLLPFLAAADGGMSADAATPLPEQVCPDVGLAALLSEKILDQRGVKPLALKGLLGAEFQVRGFRSASRVAVQLEFSGPTPLSGKIARASLSSPNHQTLRVVEVAEVAPDTEGGTSQIIVEAEAEPQEARGVYTLELQDAEGTRLLVLPGVRFPSI
;
A
#
# COMPACT_ATOMS: atom_id res chain seq x y z
N MET A 1 -60.01 41.58 26.81
CA MET A 1 -59.82 40.58 25.73
C MET A 1 -60.66 39.37 26.07
N LEU A 2 -61.47 38.91 25.10
CA LEU A 2 -62.52 37.91 25.25
C LEU A 2 -62.02 36.50 25.61
N LEU A 3 -62.94 35.77 26.26
CA LEU A 3 -63.14 34.31 26.39
C LEU A 3 -62.54 33.44 25.27
N PHE A 4 -62.22 32.16 25.57
CA PHE A 4 -63.00 31.02 25.04
C PHE A 4 -62.51 29.65 25.58
N LEU A 5 -63.46 28.98 26.25
CA LEU A 5 -63.82 27.56 26.27
C LEU A 5 -62.75 26.49 25.95
N LEU A 6 -62.49 25.63 26.95
CA LEU A 6 -62.13 24.22 26.71
C LEU A 6 -63.36 23.44 26.24
N PRO A 7 -63.18 22.47 25.32
CA PRO A 7 -63.89 21.22 25.45
C PRO A 7 -62.98 19.99 25.42
N PHE A 8 -63.42 19.06 26.28
CA PHE A 8 -63.19 17.63 26.36
C PHE A 8 -62.71 16.86 25.10
N LEU A 9 -61.66 16.04 25.33
CA LEU A 9 -61.47 14.63 24.93
C LEU A 9 -62.13 14.09 23.66
N ALA A 10 -61.30 13.67 22.71
CA ALA A 10 -61.56 12.52 21.83
C ALA A 10 -60.25 11.72 21.62
N ALA A 11 -60.34 10.42 21.86
CA ALA A 11 -59.25 9.46 21.72
C ALA A 11 -58.89 9.19 20.26
N ALA A 12 -57.60 9.01 19.98
CA ALA A 12 -57.13 8.19 18.86
C ALA A 12 -55.81 7.54 19.28
N ASP A 13 -55.96 6.26 19.59
CA ASP A 13 -54.93 5.23 19.67
C ASP A 13 -54.14 5.16 18.35
N GLY A 14 -52.84 4.89 18.42
CA GLY A 14 -52.03 4.76 17.19
C GLY A 14 -50.55 4.99 17.41
N GLY A 15 -49.88 3.96 17.94
CA GLY A 15 -48.43 3.93 18.04
C GLY A 15 -47.74 4.10 16.68
N MET A 16 -46.53 4.64 16.74
CA MET A 16 -45.34 4.16 16.04
C MET A 16 -44.21 5.04 16.57
N SER A 17 -43.53 4.56 17.62
CA SER A 17 -42.20 5.06 17.92
C SER A 17 -41.33 4.63 16.75
N ALA A 18 -41.15 5.52 15.77
CA ALA A 18 -40.13 5.38 14.76
C ALA A 18 -38.80 5.50 15.48
N ASP A 19 -38.34 4.35 15.98
CA ASP A 19 -36.99 4.13 16.44
C ASP A 19 -36.11 4.34 15.20
N ALA A 20 -35.69 5.60 15.02
CA ALA A 20 -34.74 5.99 14.01
C ALA A 20 -33.43 5.34 14.40
N ALA A 21 -33.22 4.10 13.93
CA ALA A 21 -31.95 3.42 14.04
C ALA A 21 -30.90 4.33 13.40
N THR A 22 -30.15 5.03 14.24
CA THR A 22 -28.96 5.78 13.85
C THR A 22 -28.10 4.82 13.04
N PRO A 23 -27.79 5.11 11.76
CA PRO A 23 -26.89 4.25 11.00
C PRO A 23 -25.58 4.18 11.78
N LEU A 24 -25.18 2.94 12.12
CA LEU A 24 -23.89 2.69 12.74
C LEU A 24 -22.83 3.34 11.84
N PRO A 25 -21.84 4.07 12.41
CA PRO A 25 -20.80 4.69 11.61
C PRO A 25 -20.18 3.62 10.72
N GLU A 26 -20.11 3.87 9.41
CA GLU A 26 -19.42 2.98 8.48
C GLU A 26 -18.03 2.72 9.05
N GLN A 27 -17.77 1.47 9.44
CA GLN A 27 -16.44 1.04 9.83
C GLN A 27 -15.59 1.07 8.57
N VAL A 28 -14.99 2.23 8.31
CA VAL A 28 -13.92 2.35 7.33
C VAL A 28 -12.74 1.59 7.89
N CYS A 29 -12.57 0.34 7.46
CA CYS A 29 -11.32 -0.37 7.69
C CYS A 29 -10.21 0.48 7.04
N PRO A 30 -9.21 0.93 7.78
CA PRO A 30 -8.10 1.65 7.19
C PRO A 30 -7.42 0.74 6.15
N ASP A 31 -7.22 1.25 4.95
CA ASP A 31 -6.44 0.57 3.90
C ASP A 31 -4.97 0.55 4.34
N VAL A 32 -4.55 -0.55 4.97
CA VAL A 32 -3.16 -0.76 5.38
C VAL A 32 -2.38 -1.20 4.14
N GLY A 33 -1.49 -0.32 3.67
CA GLY A 33 -0.67 -0.53 2.47
C GLY A 33 0.29 -1.72 2.58
N LEU A 34 0.71 -2.25 1.43
CA LEU A 34 1.68 -3.35 1.37
C LEU A 34 3.01 -2.98 2.02
N ALA A 35 3.48 -1.75 1.84
CA ALA A 35 4.72 -1.26 2.44
C ALA A 35 4.67 -1.32 3.97
N ALA A 36 3.57 -0.88 4.58
CA ALA A 36 3.38 -0.96 6.03
C ALA A 36 3.35 -2.43 6.51
N LEU A 37 2.57 -3.29 5.86
CA LEU A 37 2.47 -4.71 6.23
C LEU A 37 3.82 -5.45 6.14
N LEU A 38 4.62 -5.12 5.12
CA LEU A 38 5.96 -5.67 4.90
C LEU A 38 6.98 -5.10 5.89
N SER A 39 6.93 -3.79 6.17
CA SER A 39 7.83 -3.11 7.10
C SER A 39 7.69 -3.65 8.52
N GLU A 40 6.45 -3.81 8.97
CA GLU A 40 6.10 -4.33 10.30
C GLU A 40 6.18 -5.87 10.39
N LYS A 41 6.60 -6.55 9.32
CA LYS A 41 6.70 -8.02 9.23
C LYS A 41 5.37 -8.73 9.56
N ILE A 42 4.24 -8.04 9.39
CA ILE A 42 2.89 -8.62 9.49
C ILE A 42 2.66 -9.55 8.29
N LEU A 43 3.22 -9.17 7.13
CA LEU A 43 3.23 -9.97 5.91
C LEU A 43 4.67 -10.30 5.52
N ASP A 44 4.96 -11.58 5.30
CA ASP A 44 6.27 -12.08 4.90
C ASP A 44 6.15 -13.28 3.93
N GLN A 45 7.28 -13.83 3.48
CA GLN A 45 7.28 -15.01 2.59
C GLN A 45 6.68 -16.29 3.18
N ARG A 46 6.36 -16.32 4.49
CA ARG A 46 5.68 -17.46 5.13
C ARG A 46 4.17 -17.32 5.02
N GLY A 47 3.66 -16.08 5.05
CA GLY A 47 2.23 -15.78 4.96
C GLY A 47 1.71 -15.58 3.53
N VAL A 48 2.58 -15.14 2.60
CA VAL A 48 2.23 -14.98 1.18
C VAL A 48 3.30 -15.56 0.27
N LYS A 49 2.94 -15.88 -0.98
CA LYS A 49 3.88 -16.32 -2.01
C LYS A 49 4.36 -15.12 -2.84
N PRO A 50 5.51 -14.50 -2.51
CA PRO A 50 6.07 -13.46 -3.35
C PRO A 50 6.56 -14.02 -4.68
N LEU A 51 6.67 -13.16 -5.69
CA LEU A 51 7.42 -13.47 -6.89
C LEU A 51 8.88 -13.11 -6.68
N ALA A 52 9.75 -14.12 -6.50
CA ALA A 52 11.19 -13.90 -6.45
C ALA A 52 11.73 -13.51 -7.83
N LEU A 53 12.47 -12.40 -7.91
CA LEU A 53 12.99 -11.85 -9.14
C LEU A 53 14.51 -12.11 -9.23
N LYS A 54 14.86 -13.29 -9.76
CA LYS A 54 16.26 -13.72 -9.85
C LYS A 54 16.99 -13.05 -11.01
N GLY A 55 18.26 -12.69 -10.77
CA GLY A 55 19.18 -12.19 -11.81
C GLY A 55 18.95 -10.73 -12.22
N LEU A 56 18.12 -9.98 -11.50
CA LEU A 56 17.86 -8.57 -11.80
C LEU A 56 18.89 -7.62 -11.13
N LEU A 57 19.56 -8.05 -10.05
CA LEU A 57 20.65 -7.34 -9.37
C LEU A 57 21.78 -8.31 -9.03
N GLY A 58 22.96 -7.75 -8.70
CA GLY A 58 24.08 -8.50 -8.14
C GLY A 58 23.70 -9.22 -6.84
N ALA A 59 24.59 -10.07 -6.33
CA ALA A 59 24.34 -10.91 -5.15
C ALA A 59 24.01 -10.15 -3.85
N GLU A 60 24.09 -8.82 -3.86
CA GLU A 60 23.82 -7.92 -2.73
C GLU A 60 22.33 -7.77 -2.42
N PHE A 61 21.44 -7.96 -3.40
CA PHE A 61 20.00 -7.76 -3.24
C PHE A 61 19.20 -9.04 -3.49
N GLN A 62 18.27 -9.34 -2.59
CA GLN A 62 17.13 -10.21 -2.88
C GLN A 62 15.94 -9.34 -3.28
N VAL A 63 15.44 -9.56 -4.50
CA VAL A 63 14.33 -8.78 -5.05
C VAL A 63 13.06 -9.63 -5.07
N ARG A 64 11.97 -9.09 -4.52
CA ARG A 64 10.66 -9.74 -4.45
C ARG A 64 9.56 -8.80 -4.91
N GLY A 65 8.60 -9.34 -5.66
CA GLY A 65 7.38 -8.65 -6.06
C GLY A 65 6.16 -9.17 -5.28
N PHE A 66 5.31 -8.25 -4.86
CA PHE A 66 4.06 -8.49 -4.15
C PHE A 66 2.90 -7.81 -4.87
N ARG A 67 1.69 -8.34 -4.67
CA ARG A 67 0.48 -7.82 -5.29
C ARG A 67 -0.72 -7.99 -4.36
N SER A 68 -1.54 -6.96 -4.29
CA SER A 68 -2.89 -6.97 -3.73
C SER A 68 -3.93 -6.68 -4.83
N ALA A 69 -5.18 -6.44 -4.46
CA ALA A 69 -6.26 -6.18 -5.42
C ALA A 69 -6.01 -4.92 -6.28
N SER A 70 -5.45 -3.86 -5.67
CA SER A 70 -5.28 -2.54 -6.29
C SER A 70 -3.86 -1.97 -6.17
N ARG A 71 -2.92 -2.76 -5.61
CA ARG A 71 -1.54 -2.31 -5.37
C ARG A 71 -0.52 -3.39 -5.68
N VAL A 72 0.69 -2.94 -5.93
CA VAL A 72 1.87 -3.77 -6.07
C VAL A 72 3.00 -3.22 -5.22
N ALA A 73 3.90 -4.09 -4.77
CA ALA A 73 5.10 -3.66 -4.06
C ALA A 73 6.34 -4.41 -4.53
N VAL A 74 7.46 -3.72 -4.57
CA VAL A 74 8.79 -4.28 -4.78
C VAL A 74 9.56 -4.17 -3.48
N GLN A 75 10.08 -5.29 -3.00
CA GLN A 75 10.94 -5.35 -1.83
C GLN A 75 12.36 -5.69 -2.28
N LEU A 76 13.33 -4.88 -1.82
CA LEU A 76 14.76 -5.10 -1.99
C LEU A 76 15.35 -5.39 -0.61
N GLU A 77 15.73 -6.63 -0.34
CA GLU A 77 16.36 -7.03 0.92
C GLU A 77 17.88 -7.17 0.74
N PHE A 78 18.64 -6.68 1.71
CA PHE A 78 20.10 -6.73 1.73
C PHE A 78 20.64 -6.77 3.17
N SER A 79 21.86 -7.27 3.35
CA SER A 79 22.47 -7.38 4.68
C SER A 79 23.25 -6.12 5.04
N GLY A 80 23.09 -5.63 6.28
CA GLY A 80 23.82 -4.46 6.76
C GLY A 80 23.28 -3.13 6.20
N PRO A 81 24.12 -2.08 6.10
CA PRO A 81 23.69 -0.77 5.62
C PRO A 81 23.29 -0.80 4.14
N THR A 82 22.55 0.22 3.70
CA THR A 82 22.18 0.35 2.28
C THR A 82 23.42 0.35 1.39
N PRO A 83 23.48 -0.51 0.36
CA PRO A 83 24.59 -0.52 -0.59
C PRO A 83 24.47 0.62 -1.62
N LEU A 84 23.42 1.42 -1.57
CA LEU A 84 23.23 2.59 -2.43
C LEU A 84 24.13 3.74 -1.98
N SER A 85 24.68 4.48 -2.94
CA SER A 85 25.63 5.59 -2.68
C SER A 85 24.98 6.88 -2.15
N GLY A 86 23.66 6.90 -1.93
CA GLY A 86 22.91 8.10 -1.57
C GLY A 86 21.55 7.79 -0.94
N LYS A 87 20.87 8.84 -0.45
CA LYS A 87 19.53 8.72 0.14
C LYS A 87 18.47 8.66 -0.94
N ILE A 88 17.50 7.76 -0.79
CA ILE A 88 16.39 7.66 -1.74
C ILE A 88 15.42 8.80 -1.44
N ALA A 89 15.09 9.58 -2.46
CA ALA A 89 14.06 10.61 -2.37
C ALA A 89 12.86 10.29 -3.27
N ARG A 90 13.09 9.55 -4.37
CA ARG A 90 12.08 9.27 -5.39
C ARG A 90 12.22 7.86 -5.92
N ALA A 91 11.09 7.27 -6.30
CA ALA A 91 11.02 6.01 -7.02
C ALA A 91 10.04 6.08 -8.19
N SER A 92 10.27 5.29 -9.23
CA SER A 92 9.33 5.11 -10.34
C SER A 92 9.28 3.66 -10.79
N LEU A 93 8.10 3.22 -11.23
CA LEU A 93 7.89 1.92 -11.87
C LEU A 93 7.33 2.16 -13.27
N SER A 94 8.20 2.09 -14.27
CA SER A 94 7.86 2.41 -15.66
C SER A 94 7.91 1.17 -16.56
N SER A 95 6.94 1.01 -17.44
CA SER A 95 6.90 -0.08 -18.41
C SER A 95 7.45 0.36 -19.77
N PRO A 96 7.81 -0.59 -20.67
CA PRO A 96 8.38 -0.28 -21.98
C PRO A 96 7.51 0.59 -22.89
N ASN A 97 6.19 0.65 -22.65
CA ASN A 97 5.23 1.49 -23.37
C ASN A 97 5.06 2.88 -22.72
N HIS A 98 5.99 3.31 -21.86
CA HIS A 98 6.00 4.60 -21.16
C HIS A 98 4.87 4.82 -20.15
N GLN A 99 4.09 3.78 -19.82
CA GLN A 99 3.18 3.84 -18.68
C GLN A 99 3.99 3.80 -17.38
N THR A 100 3.62 4.63 -16.41
CA THR A 100 4.27 4.69 -15.10
C THR A 100 3.22 4.47 -14.03
N LEU A 101 3.45 3.50 -13.14
CA LEU A 101 2.58 3.29 -11.99
C LEU A 101 2.74 4.42 -10.99
N ARG A 102 1.64 4.82 -10.35
CA ARG A 102 1.66 5.84 -9.30
C ARG A 102 2.28 5.25 -8.04
N VAL A 103 3.53 5.57 -7.77
CA VAL A 103 4.20 5.23 -6.51
C VAL A 103 3.53 6.00 -5.37
N VAL A 104 3.10 5.27 -4.35
CA VAL A 104 2.43 5.83 -3.17
C VAL A 104 3.32 5.85 -1.95
N GLU A 105 4.31 4.95 -1.89
CA GLU A 105 5.22 4.86 -0.75
C GLU A 105 6.60 4.34 -1.14
N VAL A 106 7.63 4.89 -0.50
CA VAL A 106 9.00 4.39 -0.49
C VAL A 106 9.44 4.29 0.97
N ALA A 107 9.54 3.08 1.50
CA ALA A 107 9.94 2.82 2.87
C ALA A 107 11.36 2.25 2.92
N GLU A 108 12.24 2.92 3.65
CA GLU A 108 13.58 2.41 4.00
C GLU A 108 13.52 1.89 5.45
N VAL A 109 13.65 0.57 5.62
CA VAL A 109 13.60 -0.07 6.93
C VAL A 109 15.01 -0.54 7.29
N ALA A 110 15.51 0.02 8.39
CA ALA A 110 16.81 -0.33 8.97
C ALA A 110 16.74 -1.71 9.64
N PRO A 111 17.89 -2.39 9.85
CA PRO A 111 17.90 -3.68 10.51
C PRO A 111 17.71 -3.50 12.02
N ASP A 112 16.92 -4.37 12.64
CA ASP A 112 16.66 -4.34 14.10
C ASP A 112 17.91 -4.68 14.95
N THR A 113 18.92 -5.29 14.33
CA THR A 113 20.15 -5.77 14.98
C THR A 113 21.36 -5.54 14.09
N GLU A 114 22.54 -5.46 14.69
CA GLU A 114 23.81 -5.34 13.96
C GLU A 114 24.05 -6.61 13.12
N GLY A 115 24.23 -6.45 11.81
CA GLY A 115 24.27 -7.58 10.85
C GLY A 115 22.91 -8.11 10.41
N GLY A 116 21.81 -7.46 10.82
CA GLY A 116 20.46 -7.78 10.39
C GLY A 116 20.21 -7.46 8.90
N THR A 117 19.01 -7.82 8.45
CA THR A 117 18.54 -7.53 7.09
C THR A 117 17.84 -6.18 7.06
N SER A 118 18.29 -5.34 6.15
CA SER A 118 17.65 -4.07 5.80
C SER A 118 16.78 -4.27 4.56
N GLN A 119 15.79 -3.40 4.39
CA GLN A 119 14.92 -3.47 3.22
C GLN A 119 14.53 -2.08 2.70
N ILE A 120 14.38 -2.01 1.37
CA ILE A 120 13.71 -0.91 0.69
C ILE A 120 12.43 -1.46 0.08
N ILE A 121 11.29 -0.82 0.37
CA ILE A 121 9.99 -1.21 -0.15
C ILE A 121 9.42 -0.06 -0.98
N VAL A 122 9.07 -0.34 -2.23
CA VAL A 122 8.40 0.61 -3.11
C VAL A 122 7.01 0.08 -3.41
N GLU A 123 5.99 0.83 -3.00
CA GLU A 123 4.59 0.51 -3.25
C GLU A 123 3.99 1.45 -4.28
N ALA A 124 3.18 0.89 -5.18
CA ALA A 124 2.47 1.64 -6.19
C ALA A 124 1.03 1.15 -6.35
N GLU A 125 0.14 2.06 -6.76
CA GLU A 125 -1.18 1.71 -7.28
C GLU A 125 -1.04 0.95 -8.59
N ALA A 126 -1.85 -0.09 -8.76
CA ALA A 126 -1.92 -0.85 -9.99
C ALA A 126 -3.28 -1.55 -10.11
N GLU A 127 -3.97 -1.27 -11.20
CA GLU A 127 -5.16 -2.03 -11.59
C GLU A 127 -4.80 -3.48 -11.95
N PRO A 128 -5.75 -4.43 -11.92
CA PRO A 128 -5.45 -5.83 -12.15
C PRO A 128 -4.79 -6.15 -13.50
N GLN A 129 -5.01 -5.31 -14.51
CA GLN A 129 -4.39 -5.43 -15.83
C GLN A 129 -2.97 -4.87 -15.84
N GLU A 130 -2.73 -3.76 -15.14
CA GLU A 130 -1.43 -3.10 -15.03
C GLU A 130 -0.45 -3.99 -14.26
N ALA A 131 -0.88 -4.61 -13.17
CA ALA A 131 -0.05 -5.50 -12.36
C ALA A 131 0.50 -6.74 -13.10
N ARG A 132 0.02 -7.03 -14.33
CA ARG A 132 0.54 -8.11 -15.19
C ARG A 132 1.71 -7.67 -16.08
N GLY A 133 2.03 -6.39 -16.10
CA GLY A 133 3.10 -5.81 -16.91
C GLY A 133 4.50 -6.20 -16.44
N VAL A 134 5.48 -5.78 -17.24
CA VAL A 134 6.90 -5.81 -16.87
C VAL A 134 7.37 -4.38 -16.72
N TYR A 135 8.02 -4.09 -15.60
CA TYR A 135 8.41 -2.74 -15.19
C TYR A 135 9.91 -2.64 -14.98
N THR A 136 10.40 -1.41 -15.06
CA THR A 136 11.71 -0.99 -14.58
C THR A 136 11.49 -0.14 -13.34
N LEU A 137 12.06 -0.56 -12.21
CA LEU A 137 12.14 0.25 -11.00
C LEU A 137 13.36 1.17 -11.11
N GLU A 138 13.16 2.48 -10.98
CA GLU A 138 14.26 3.43 -10.79
C GLU A 138 14.17 4.06 -9.39
N LEU A 139 15.28 4.11 -8.67
CA LEU A 139 15.43 4.86 -7.42
C LEU A 139 16.36 6.05 -7.65
N GLN A 140 15.97 7.21 -7.16
CA GLN A 140 16.69 8.47 -7.36
C GLN A 140 16.85 9.25 -6.06
N ASP A 141 17.89 10.07 -5.98
CA ASP A 141 18.07 11.07 -4.94
C ASP A 141 17.19 12.32 -5.19
N ALA A 142 17.37 13.34 -4.33
CA ALA A 142 16.61 14.58 -4.42
C ALA A 142 16.96 15.39 -5.68
N GLU A 143 18.18 15.24 -6.18
CA GLU A 143 18.72 15.91 -7.36
C GLU A 143 18.31 15.21 -8.66
N GLY A 144 17.88 13.96 -8.60
CA GLY A 144 17.46 13.14 -9.74
C GLY A 144 18.57 12.23 -10.25
N THR A 145 19.67 12.11 -9.51
CA THR A 145 20.71 11.12 -9.76
C THR A 145 20.11 9.74 -9.55
N ARG A 146 20.32 8.85 -10.53
CA ARG A 146 19.91 7.45 -10.43
C ARG A 146 20.81 6.73 -9.44
N LEU A 147 20.20 6.22 -8.37
CA LEU A 147 20.84 5.38 -7.36
C LEU A 147 20.75 3.90 -7.74
N LEU A 148 19.61 3.50 -8.33
CA LEU A 148 19.34 2.13 -8.76
C LEU A 148 18.45 2.14 -9.99
N VAL A 149 18.74 1.25 -10.95
CA VAL A 149 17.86 0.96 -12.09
C VAL A 149 17.72 -0.55 -12.18
N LEU A 150 16.48 -1.02 -12.06
CA LEU A 150 16.14 -2.42 -11.94
C LEU A 150 15.11 -2.81 -13.01
N PRO A 151 15.55 -3.27 -14.19
CA PRO A 151 14.64 -3.71 -15.24
C PRO A 151 14.03 -5.08 -14.90
N GLY A 152 12.91 -5.43 -15.54
CA GLY A 152 12.36 -6.78 -15.47
C GLY A 152 11.52 -7.10 -14.22
N VAL A 153 11.14 -6.07 -13.45
CA VAL A 153 10.24 -6.20 -12.31
C VAL A 153 8.89 -6.71 -12.78
N ARG A 154 8.38 -7.73 -12.08
CA ARG A 154 7.08 -8.35 -12.32
C ARG A 154 6.39 -8.61 -10.99
N PHE A 155 5.09 -8.83 -11.05
CA PHE A 155 4.28 -9.12 -9.87
C PHE A 155 3.54 -10.46 -10.00
N PRO A 156 3.17 -11.10 -8.88
CA PRO A 156 2.39 -12.33 -8.90
C PRO A 156 1.09 -12.22 -9.73
N SER A 157 0.75 -13.31 -10.42
CA SER A 157 -0.61 -13.51 -10.92
C SER A 157 -1.48 -13.97 -9.74
N ILE A 158 -2.40 -13.12 -9.31
CA ILE A 158 -3.51 -13.49 -8.42
C ILE A 158 -4.74 -13.85 -9.24
#